data_AF-A0AA40JMW8-F1
#
_entry.id   AF-A0AA40JMW8-F1
#
_cell.length_a   1.000
_cell.length_b   1.000
_cell.length_c   1.000
_cell.angle_alpha   90.00
_cell.angle_beta   90.00
_cell.angle_gamma   90.00
#
_symmetry.space_group_name_H-M   'P 1'
#
loop_
_entity.id
_entity.type
_entity.pdbx_description
1 polymer ?
#
loop_
_entity_poly.entity_id
_entity_poly.type
_entity_poly.pdbx_seq_one_letter_code
_entity_poly.pdbx_strand_id
1 'polypeptide(L)' 'MTGSAHKEYLNQFFGSKRYLYQDNERVAHIHVVNDTYYFHGHIVPGWQ' A
#
# COMPACT_ATOMS: atom_id res chain seq x y z
N MET A 1 -27.41 -2.26 1.54
CA MET A 1 -26.18 -3.01 1.18
C MET A 1 -25.15 -2.72 2.24
N THR A 2 -24.61 -3.77 2.84
CA THR A 2 -24.12 -3.82 4.22
C THR A 2 -22.70 -3.28 4.37
N GLY A 3 -22.42 -2.59 5.48
CA GLY A 3 -21.09 -2.05 5.78
C GLY A 3 -19.97 -3.10 5.84
N SER A 4 -20.30 -4.40 5.93
CA SER A 4 -19.34 -5.51 5.84
C SER A 4 -18.71 -5.64 4.45
N ALA A 5 -19.51 -5.59 3.38
CA ALA A 5 -19.01 -5.70 2.01
C ALA A 5 -18.11 -4.51 1.64
N HIS A 6 -18.46 -3.31 2.12
CA HIS A 6 -17.63 -2.11 1.93
C HIS A 6 -16.28 -2.24 2.66
N LYS A 7 -16.28 -2.78 3.88
CA LYS A 7 -15.05 -3.03 4.66
C LYS A 7 -14.16 -4.09 4.00
N GLU A 8 -14.74 -5.18 3.50
CA GLU A 8 -13.98 -6.23 2.80
C GLU A 8 -13.38 -5.73 1.49
N TYR A 9 -14.14 -4.93 0.73
CA TYR A 9 -13.64 -4.27 -0.48
C TYR A 9 -12.43 -3.37 -0.17
N LEU A 10 -12.55 -2.46 0.81
CA LEU A 10 -11.45 -1.58 1.20
C LEU A 10 -10.23 -2.38 1.72
N ASN A 11 -10.45 -3.47 2.45
CA ASN A 11 -9.37 -4.32 2.94
C ASN A 11 -8.59 -4.99 1.81
N GLN A 12 -9.20 -5.29 0.66
CA GLN A 12 -8.46 -5.82 -0.50
C GLN A 12 -7.43 -4.80 -1.03
N PHE A 13 -7.78 -3.51 -1.03
CA PHE A 13 -6.89 -2.44 -1.51
C PHE A 13 -5.90 -1.95 -0.46
N PHE A 14 -6.28 -1.94 0.83
CA PHE A 14 -5.49 -1.29 1.88
C PHE A 14 -4.92 -2.25 2.93
N GLY A 15 -5.40 -3.49 2.98
CA GLY A 15 -4.97 -4.50 3.95
C GLY A 15 -3.68 -5.23 3.58
N SER A 16 -3.23 -5.15 2.32
CA SER A 16 -2.06 -5.89 1.81
C SER A 16 -0.77 -5.04 1.74
N LYS A 17 -0.76 -3.84 2.35
CA LYS A 17 0.39 -2.93 2.27
C LYS A 17 1.66 -3.55 2.87
N ARG A 18 2.68 -3.72 2.03
CA ARG A 18 4.06 -4.00 2.46
C ARG A 18 4.93 -2.79 2.18
N TYR A 19 5.78 -2.41 3.12
CA TYR A 19 6.60 -1.20 3.04
C TYR A 19 8.06 -1.54 2.78
N LEU A 20 8.71 -0.73 1.96
CA LEU A 20 10.16 -0.70 1.81
C LEU A 20 10.72 0.43 2.67
N TYR A 21 11.77 0.12 3.42
CA TYR A 21 12.45 1.06 4.29
C TYR A 21 13.90 1.26 3.84
N GLN A 22 14.38 2.48 3.97
CA GLN A 22 15.79 2.83 3.85
C GLN A 22 16.08 3.90 4.91
N ASP A 23 17.14 3.71 5.68
CA ASP A 23 17.49 4.59 6.82
C ASP A 23 16.35 4.80 7.83
N ASN A 24 15.54 3.75 8.03
CA ASN A 24 14.30 3.74 8.84
C ASN A 24 13.13 4.59 8.28
N GLU A 25 13.31 5.25 7.14
CA GLU A 25 12.27 5.99 6.44
C GLU A 25 11.51 5.11 5.44
N ARG A 26 10.21 5.35 5.29
CA ARG A 26 9.36 4.63 4.32
C ARG A 26 9.54 5.24 2.94
N VAL A 27 10.17 4.49 2.04
CA VAL A 27 10.51 4.99 0.70
C VAL A 27 9.61 4.45 -0.39
N ALA A 28 8.93 3.32 -0.14
CA ALA A 28 7.94 2.78 -1.06
C ALA A 28 6.97 1.84 -0.34
N HIS A 29 5.88 1.49 -1.02
CA HIS A 29 5.00 0.42 -0.60
C HIS A 29 4.41 -0.36 -1.78
N ILE A 30 4.06 -1.62 -1.53
CA ILE A 30 3.41 -2.53 -2.48
C ILE A 30 2.02 -2.88 -1.98
N HIS A 31 1.05 -2.91 -2.90
CA HIS A 31 -0.26 -3.55 -2.71
C HIS A 31 -0.37 -4.77 -3.61
N VAL A 32 -0.99 -5.83 -3.11
CA VAL A 32 -1.39 -6.98 -3.93
C VAL A 32 -2.90 -7.03 -3.99
N VAL A 33 -3.46 -6.96 -5.19
CA VAL A 33 -4.92 -7.00 -5.45
C VAL A 33 -5.15 -7.96 -6.61
N ASN A 34 -5.90 -9.05 -6.40
CA ASN A 34 -6.19 -10.05 -7.43
C ASN A 34 -4.94 -10.51 -8.19
N ASP A 35 -3.91 -10.95 -7.45
CA ASP A 35 -2.60 -11.36 -7.98
C ASP A 35 -1.83 -10.30 -8.78
N THR A 36 -2.33 -9.06 -8.81
CA THR A 36 -1.66 -7.90 -9.43
C THR A 36 -0.88 -7.12 -8.38
N TYR A 37 0.36 -6.78 -8.71
CA TYR A 37 1.29 -6.08 -7.82
C TYR A 37 1.39 -4.60 -8.21
N TYR A 38 1.05 -3.71 -7.28
CA TYR A 38 1.15 -2.26 -7.45
C TYR A 38 2.26 -1.73 -6.57
N PHE A 39 3.31 -1.14 -7.17
CA PHE A 39 4.44 -0.55 -6.46
C PHE A 39 4.38 0.98 -6.55
N HIS A 40 4.36 1.66 -5.40
CA HIS A 40 4.38 3.12 -5.33
C HIS A 40 5.58 3.59 -4.50
N GLY A 41 6.42 4.45 -5.09
CA GLY A 41 7.43 5.20 -4.34
C GLY A 41 6.79 6.30 -3.51
N HIS A 42 7.37 6.59 -2.35
CA HIS A 42 7.13 7.81 -1.61
C HIS A 42 8.10 8.88 -2.11
N ILE A 43 7.58 10.05 -2.46
CA ILE A 43 8.44 11.22 -2.68
C ILE A 43 8.89 11.66 -1.29
N VAL A 44 10.16 11.42 -0.98
CA VAL A 44 10.80 11.88 0.25
C VAL A 44 11.42 13.26 -0.05
N PRO A 45 10.89 14.35 0.52
CA PRO A 45 11.47 15.68 0.29
C PRO A 45 12.93 15.71 0.77
N GLY A 46 13.86 16.07 -0.12
CA GLY A 46 15.29 16.16 0.20
C GLY A 46 16.14 14.96 -0.23
N TRP A 47 15.55 13.92 -0.82
CA TRP A 47 16.30 12.88 -1.53
C TRP A 47 16.36 13.24 -3.03
N GLN A 48 17.58 13.48 -3.53
CA GLN A 48 17.90 13.67 -4.96
C GLN A 48 18.90 12.62 -5.40
#